data_AF-A0A9E0XYM9-F1
#
_entry.id   AF-A0A9E0XYM9-F1
#
_cell.length_a   1.000
_cell.length_b   1.000
_cell.length_c   1.000
_cell.angle_alpha   90.00
_cell.angle_beta   90.00
_cell.angle_gamma   90.00
#
_symmetry.space_group_name_H-M   'P 1'
#
loop_
_entity.id
_entity.type
_entity.pdbx_description
1 polymer ?
#
loop_
_entity_poly.entity_id
_entity_poly.type
_entity_poly.pdbx_seq_one_letter_code
_entity_poly.pdbx_strand_id
1 'polypeptide(L)'
;MKLKLTALALILLFSEMAFSQQSFVQTINLDTSITKTYDSASFYVKNPTNKVMTVTNGRTLNSMFFLRSTSFTVNPNDSVQKWVIFRTNQNITYRDFIIYDVNVLKNSLVYYTVATGKYADVLYAFTQGLIDEELKTALKNFTTTGYITLGYNVARDRMYESIDDYDNNDTLECVYTGRRAYVPNRAGAGNVNFNCEHTWPQSFFNSNDPMVSDVNHLFPTDDAANNARSNYPFGFVLTNITFNVGGSKLGKDFEGATVFEARDKHKGNVARALFYFAVKYGNQGGFTGGKQEDVLRQWNLIDTVDAHERTRNDRIKQYLNVRNPFIDHPEFIDRIKSTYTTILNIPRPKTSAAPSNATYDTLAKNDTASYYIAIFNSGTGNASISNVSSSNGVFTVESFPSTIAQNTFAYARVKFKPNANNQTFNGLITITSSDTVKTVNVTGYSNSQTAGIATLSTQVPDRFALSQNYPNPFNPTTKINFAVPYRSFVTLKVYDLNGREVSALVNNILQAGTYQYEFDAAALPSGTYFYKLETSDFTSTKKLILIK
;
A
#
# COMPACT_ATOMS: atom_id res chain seq x y z
N MET A 1 -59.50 -37.27 -21.47
CA MET A 1 -58.28 -37.52 -22.26
C MET A 1 -57.07 -37.30 -21.34
N LYS A 2 -56.72 -38.28 -20.51
CA LYS A 2 -55.44 -39.06 -20.57
C LYS A 2 -54.30 -38.35 -21.30
N LEU A 3 -53.20 -38.03 -20.59
CA LEU A 3 -51.98 -38.85 -20.62
C LEU A 3 -51.04 -38.49 -19.44
N LYS A 4 -50.65 -39.51 -18.67
CA LYS A 4 -49.40 -39.55 -17.90
C LYS A 4 -48.25 -39.74 -18.88
N LEU A 5 -47.08 -39.15 -18.62
CA LEU A 5 -45.81 -39.85 -18.81
C LEU A 5 -44.73 -39.30 -17.87
N THR A 6 -44.15 -40.23 -17.14
CA THR A 6 -43.01 -40.17 -16.22
C THR A 6 -41.69 -39.92 -16.97
N ALA A 7 -40.79 -39.12 -16.40
CA ALA A 7 -39.36 -39.22 -16.66
C ALA A 7 -38.57 -39.03 -15.36
N LEU A 8 -37.93 -40.13 -14.98
CA LEU A 8 -37.02 -40.33 -13.87
C LEU A 8 -35.74 -39.51 -14.14
N ALA A 9 -35.47 -38.46 -13.36
CA ALA A 9 -34.18 -37.77 -13.40
C ALA A 9 -33.34 -38.21 -12.20
N LEU A 10 -32.36 -39.04 -12.52
CA LEU A 10 -31.31 -39.59 -11.69
C LEU A 10 -30.68 -38.51 -10.78
N ILE A 11 -30.76 -38.69 -9.47
CA ILE A 11 -29.99 -37.93 -8.48
C ILE A 11 -28.53 -38.32 -8.66
N LEU A 12 -27.78 -37.56 -9.46
CA LEU A 12 -26.33 -37.56 -9.46
C LEU A 12 -25.87 -36.59 -8.38
N LEU A 13 -25.42 -37.16 -7.26
CA LEU A 13 -24.63 -36.52 -6.23
C LEU A 13 -23.37 -35.89 -6.83
N PHE A 14 -23.45 -34.62 -7.20
CA PHE A 14 -22.27 -33.77 -7.35
C PHE A 14 -21.99 -33.13 -5.99
N SER A 15 -21.22 -33.82 -5.15
CA SER A 15 -20.56 -33.21 -3.98
C SER A 15 -19.06 -33.16 -4.21
N GLU A 16 -18.65 -32.53 -5.30
CA GLU A 16 -17.41 -31.77 -5.31
C GLU A 16 -17.84 -30.33 -5.49
N MET A 17 -17.86 -29.58 -4.38
CA MET A 17 -17.75 -28.13 -4.49
C MET A 17 -16.39 -27.87 -5.12
N ALA A 18 -16.37 -27.82 -6.45
CA ALA A 18 -15.45 -26.97 -7.16
C ALA A 18 -15.46 -25.65 -6.39
N PHE A 19 -14.31 -25.30 -5.83
CA PHE A 19 -14.00 -23.93 -5.44
C PHE A 19 -13.95 -23.16 -6.77
N SER A 20 -15.14 -22.95 -7.35
CA SER A 20 -15.37 -22.06 -8.46
C SER A 20 -14.82 -20.74 -7.99
N GLN A 21 -13.86 -20.26 -8.77
CA GLN A 21 -13.12 -19.02 -8.65
C GLN A 21 -14.09 -17.83 -8.72
N GLN A 22 -14.91 -17.65 -7.69
CA GLN A 22 -15.77 -16.49 -7.51
C GLN A 22 -15.25 -15.70 -6.32
N SER A 23 -13.99 -15.27 -6.40
CA SER A 23 -13.59 -14.08 -5.66
C SER A 23 -14.25 -12.90 -6.36
N PHE A 24 -15.50 -12.59 -6.00
CA PHE A 24 -16.00 -11.24 -6.20
C PHE A 24 -15.06 -10.34 -5.42
N VAL A 25 -14.16 -9.68 -6.13
CA VAL A 25 -13.40 -8.58 -5.54
C VAL A 25 -14.46 -7.54 -5.21
N GLN A 26 -14.76 -7.40 -3.92
CA GLN A 26 -15.62 -6.31 -3.48
C GLN A 26 -14.86 -5.02 -3.75
N THR A 27 -15.28 -4.31 -4.79
CA THR A 27 -14.80 -2.95 -5.08
C THR A 27 -15.47 -2.02 -4.10
N ILE A 28 -14.67 -1.30 -3.32
CA ILE A 28 -15.12 -0.23 -2.44
C ILE A 28 -14.83 1.07 -3.18
N ASN A 29 -15.89 1.70 -3.68
CA ASN A 29 -15.81 2.98 -4.36
C ASN A 29 -16.16 4.09 -3.36
N LEU A 30 -15.26 5.07 -3.21
CA LEU A 30 -15.47 6.24 -2.36
C LEU A 30 -15.97 7.45 -3.18
N ASP A 31 -16.56 7.21 -4.36
CA ASP A 31 -17.03 8.22 -5.30
C ASP A 31 -16.01 9.37 -5.51
N THR A 32 -16.51 10.57 -5.81
CA THR A 32 -15.68 11.76 -6.02
C THR A 32 -15.59 12.56 -4.72
N SER A 33 -14.38 12.61 -4.16
CA SER A 33 -14.08 13.31 -2.91
C SER A 33 -13.47 14.69 -3.19
N ILE A 34 -13.94 15.71 -2.47
CA ILE A 34 -13.38 17.06 -2.55
C ILE A 34 -12.01 17.09 -1.89
N THR A 35 -10.99 17.63 -2.56
CA THR A 35 -9.64 17.67 -2.01
C THR A 35 -9.56 18.39 -0.66
N LYS A 36 -8.57 18.00 0.15
CA LYS A 36 -8.32 18.49 1.52
C LYS A 36 -9.42 18.16 2.54
N THR A 37 -10.54 17.54 2.13
CA THR A 37 -11.58 16.98 3.00
C THR A 37 -11.37 15.48 3.25
N TYR A 38 -12.04 14.94 4.27
CA TYR A 38 -12.07 13.50 4.53
C TYR A 38 -13.33 12.88 3.94
N ASP A 39 -13.17 11.73 3.29
CA ASP A 39 -14.27 10.90 2.84
C ASP A 39 -14.13 9.48 3.42
N SER A 40 -15.22 8.71 3.46
CA SER A 40 -15.17 7.35 3.97
C SER A 40 -16.24 6.45 3.36
N ALA A 41 -15.87 5.20 3.12
CA ALA A 41 -16.82 4.14 2.77
C ALA A 41 -16.76 3.03 3.81
N SER A 42 -17.91 2.39 4.01
CA SER A 42 -18.02 1.18 4.82
C SER A 42 -18.10 -0.07 3.95
N PHE A 43 -17.62 -1.19 4.48
CA PHE A 43 -17.68 -2.51 3.85
C PHE A 43 -17.77 -3.59 4.91
N TYR A 44 -18.20 -4.80 4.51
CA TYR A 44 -18.37 -5.92 5.44
C TYR A 44 -17.25 -6.94 5.30
N VAL A 45 -16.70 -7.35 6.44
CA VAL A 45 -15.76 -8.46 6.54
C VAL A 45 -16.53 -9.67 7.06
N LYS A 46 -16.72 -10.67 6.21
CA LYS A 46 -17.49 -11.88 6.51
C LYS A 46 -16.57 -13.03 6.91
N ASN A 47 -16.93 -13.74 7.97
CA ASN A 47 -16.31 -15.00 8.35
C ASN A 47 -17.20 -16.17 7.91
N PRO A 48 -16.87 -16.87 6.81
CA PRO A 48 -17.65 -18.01 6.35
C PRO A 48 -17.31 -19.32 7.09
N THR A 49 -16.43 -19.29 8.09
CA THR A 49 -15.94 -20.47 8.79
C THR A 49 -16.72 -20.75 10.07
N ASN A 50 -16.56 -21.95 10.61
CA ASN A 50 -17.10 -22.35 11.90
C ASN A 50 -16.20 -21.98 13.10
N LYS A 51 -15.10 -21.26 12.89
CA LYS A 51 -14.15 -20.81 13.93
C LYS A 51 -14.16 -19.28 14.01
N VAL A 52 -13.78 -18.73 15.16
CA VAL A 52 -13.57 -17.27 15.29
C VAL A 52 -12.42 -16.86 14.37
N MET A 53 -12.70 -15.97 13.43
CA MET A 53 -11.69 -15.36 12.56
C MET A 53 -11.08 -14.16 13.27
N THR A 54 -9.77 -14.19 13.46
CA THR A 54 -9.00 -13.06 13.98
C THR A 54 -8.23 -12.43 12.82
N VAL A 55 -8.45 -11.14 12.64
CA VAL A 55 -7.63 -10.27 11.79
C VAL A 55 -6.52 -9.70 12.67
N THR A 56 -5.27 -10.04 12.34
CA THR A 56 -4.09 -9.61 13.10
C THR A 56 -3.40 -8.42 12.49
N ASN A 57 -3.59 -8.20 11.18
CA ASN A 57 -2.93 -7.12 10.45
C ASN A 57 -3.77 -6.66 9.24
N GLY A 58 -4.31 -5.46 9.36
CA GLY A 58 -5.02 -4.74 8.30
C GLY A 58 -4.18 -3.59 7.77
N ARG A 59 -4.06 -3.50 6.46
CA ARG A 59 -3.25 -2.45 5.81
C ARG A 59 -3.77 -2.08 4.42
N THR A 60 -3.35 -0.91 3.97
CA THR A 60 -3.44 -0.36 2.61
C THR A 60 -2.03 -0.27 2.02
N LEU A 61 -1.88 -0.15 0.70
CA LEU A 61 -0.57 0.02 0.04
C LEU A 61 -0.32 1.46 -0.37
N ASN A 62 -1.38 2.26 -0.39
CA ASN A 62 -1.37 3.67 -0.71
C ASN A 62 -1.72 4.48 0.53
N SER A 63 -0.86 5.42 0.87
CA SER A 63 -0.97 6.25 2.07
C SER A 63 -2.17 7.20 2.07
N MET A 64 -2.88 7.34 0.94
CA MET A 64 -4.11 8.14 0.88
C MET A 64 -5.33 7.40 1.45
N PHE A 65 -5.24 6.08 1.65
CA PHE A 65 -6.29 5.26 2.27
C PHE A 65 -5.89 4.83 3.68
N PHE A 66 -6.81 5.02 4.63
CA PHE A 66 -6.61 4.73 6.05
C PHE A 66 -7.71 3.78 6.55
N LEU A 67 -7.31 2.78 7.34
CA LEU A 67 -8.25 1.86 7.99
C LEU A 67 -8.54 2.34 9.41
N ARG A 68 -9.84 2.38 9.80
CA ARG A 68 -10.21 2.67 11.20
C ARG A 68 -9.83 1.55 12.17
N SER A 69 -9.68 0.32 11.68
CA SER A 69 -9.33 -0.84 12.49
C SER A 69 -8.41 -1.76 11.69
N THR A 70 -7.23 -2.04 12.24
CA THR A 70 -6.24 -2.93 11.63
C THR A 70 -6.19 -4.31 12.30
N SER A 71 -6.89 -4.49 13.42
CA SER A 71 -7.10 -5.78 14.08
C SER A 71 -8.51 -5.87 14.66
N PHE A 72 -9.12 -7.05 14.58
CA PHE A 72 -10.46 -7.34 15.10
C PHE A 72 -10.78 -8.84 14.98
N THR A 73 -11.87 -9.27 15.60
CA THR A 73 -12.41 -10.63 15.45
C THR A 73 -13.76 -10.62 14.74
N VAL A 74 -14.09 -11.74 14.09
CA VAL A 74 -15.39 -11.98 13.45
C VAL A 74 -15.87 -13.37 13.89
N ASN A 75 -17.06 -13.43 14.47
CA ASN A 75 -17.64 -14.69 14.95
C ASN A 75 -17.90 -15.66 13.78
N PRO A 76 -17.99 -16.98 14.06
CA PRO A 76 -18.35 -17.98 13.06
C PRO A 76 -19.63 -17.61 12.29
N ASN A 77 -19.60 -17.74 10.97
CA ASN A 77 -20.73 -17.43 10.07
C ASN A 77 -21.31 -16.01 10.18
N ASP A 78 -20.55 -15.06 10.75
CA ASP A 78 -20.98 -13.68 10.98
C ASP A 78 -20.24 -12.68 10.07
N SER A 79 -20.62 -11.40 10.13
CA SER A 79 -19.93 -10.31 9.46
C SER A 79 -19.81 -9.06 10.33
N VAL A 80 -18.70 -8.35 10.20
CA VAL A 80 -18.48 -7.06 10.88
C VAL A 80 -18.32 -5.95 9.86
N GLN A 81 -18.93 -4.80 10.14
CA GLN A 81 -18.73 -3.60 9.33
C GLN A 81 -17.37 -2.96 9.65
N LYS A 82 -16.65 -2.55 8.60
CA LYS A 82 -15.38 -1.84 8.66
C LYS A 82 -15.41 -0.62 7.76
N TRP A 83 -14.46 0.27 7.98
CA TRP A 83 -14.40 1.58 7.34
C TRP A 83 -13.02 1.83 6.78
N VAL A 84 -13.01 2.34 5.55
CA VAL A 84 -11.85 2.95 4.91
C VAL A 84 -12.10 4.45 4.78
N ILE A 85 -11.10 5.24 5.13
CA ILE A 85 -11.09 6.70 5.02
C ILE A 85 -10.15 7.07 3.87
N PHE A 86 -10.53 8.06 3.08
CA PHE A 86 -9.71 8.62 2.02
C PHE A 86 -9.53 10.13 2.22
N ARG A 87 -8.33 10.61 1.96
CA ARG A 87 -8.02 12.04 1.89
C ARG A 87 -6.90 12.27 0.89
N THR A 88 -7.07 13.24 0.01
CA THR A 88 -6.04 13.68 -0.94
C THR A 88 -6.05 15.19 -1.08
N ASN A 89 -4.92 15.76 -1.48
CA ASN A 89 -4.81 17.14 -1.94
C ASN A 89 -4.84 17.25 -3.48
N GLN A 90 -4.95 16.15 -4.23
CA GLN A 90 -4.87 16.15 -5.70
C GLN A 90 -6.19 15.70 -6.36
N ASN A 91 -6.46 16.24 -7.55
CA ASN A 91 -7.62 15.86 -8.37
C ASN A 91 -7.32 14.70 -9.34
N ILE A 92 -6.88 13.56 -8.79
CA ILE A 92 -6.59 12.33 -9.54
C ILE A 92 -7.29 11.12 -8.92
N THR A 93 -7.33 10.01 -9.66
CA THR A 93 -7.86 8.74 -9.17
C THR A 93 -6.77 7.95 -8.45
N TYR A 94 -7.07 7.52 -7.23
CA TYR A 94 -6.27 6.61 -6.43
C TYR A 94 -6.90 5.22 -6.46
N ARG A 95 -6.05 4.22 -6.64
CA ARG A 95 -6.42 2.80 -6.64
C ARG A 95 -5.52 2.08 -5.67
N ASP A 96 -6.10 1.21 -4.86
CA ASP A 96 -5.37 0.49 -3.84
C ASP A 96 -6.07 -0.80 -3.42
N PHE A 97 -5.40 -1.62 -2.60
CA PHE A 97 -5.94 -2.82 -1.99
C PHE A 97 -5.90 -2.73 -0.48
N ILE A 98 -7.03 -3.03 0.17
CA ILE A 98 -7.09 -3.35 1.60
C ILE A 98 -6.78 -4.82 1.77
N ILE A 99 -5.87 -5.13 2.68
CA ILE A 99 -5.41 -6.48 2.96
C ILE A 99 -5.59 -6.76 4.44
N TYR A 100 -6.33 -7.82 4.78
CA TYR A 100 -6.44 -8.35 6.14
C TYR A 100 -5.83 -9.75 6.21
N ASP A 101 -4.78 -9.90 7.01
CA ASP A 101 -4.21 -11.20 7.33
C ASP A 101 -5.06 -11.87 8.41
N VAL A 102 -5.47 -13.12 8.17
CA VAL A 102 -6.43 -13.86 9.00
C VAL A 102 -5.92 -15.24 9.40
N ASN A 103 -6.37 -15.75 10.54
CA ASN A 103 -5.88 -17.00 11.13
C ASN A 103 -6.65 -18.28 10.72
N VAL A 104 -7.82 -18.17 10.08
CA VAL A 104 -8.70 -19.32 9.77
C VAL A 104 -8.86 -19.62 8.28
N LEU A 105 -8.38 -18.74 7.39
CA LEU A 105 -8.45 -18.94 5.94
C LEU A 105 -7.08 -19.32 5.39
N LYS A 106 -7.10 -19.93 4.20
CA LYS A 106 -5.90 -20.32 3.44
C LYS A 106 -5.32 -19.14 2.62
N ASN A 107 -5.75 -17.91 2.89
CA ASN A 107 -5.36 -16.69 2.19
C ASN A 107 -5.70 -15.45 3.04
N SER A 108 -5.02 -14.34 2.78
CA SER A 108 -5.47 -13.02 3.26
C SER A 108 -6.77 -12.61 2.56
N LEU A 109 -7.61 -11.85 3.26
CA LEU A 109 -8.74 -11.17 2.65
C LEU A 109 -8.24 -9.93 1.90
N VAL A 110 -8.73 -9.72 0.68
CA VAL A 110 -8.31 -8.61 -0.20
C VAL A 110 -9.54 -7.89 -0.73
N TYR A 111 -9.57 -6.57 -0.57
CA TYR A 111 -10.62 -5.69 -1.08
C TYR A 111 -9.99 -4.64 -1.97
N TYR A 112 -10.55 -4.42 -3.16
CA TYR A 112 -10.08 -3.39 -4.06
C TYR A 112 -10.76 -2.07 -3.72
N THR A 113 -9.99 -0.99 -3.69
CA THR A 113 -10.47 0.34 -3.29
C THR A 113 -10.11 1.38 -4.33
N VAL A 114 -11.08 2.25 -4.63
CA VAL A 114 -10.92 3.33 -5.60
C VAL A 114 -11.54 4.59 -5.03
N ALA A 115 -10.83 5.70 -5.16
CA ALA A 115 -11.32 7.03 -4.82
C ALA A 115 -10.81 8.05 -5.84
N THR A 116 -11.62 9.02 -6.21
CA THR A 116 -11.20 10.09 -7.12
C THR A 116 -11.26 11.43 -6.41
N GLY A 117 -10.12 12.12 -6.34
CA GLY A 117 -10.08 13.49 -5.86
C GLY A 117 -10.61 14.47 -6.92
N LYS A 118 -11.26 15.55 -6.46
CA LYS A 118 -11.70 16.67 -7.28
C LYS A 118 -11.46 17.98 -6.53
N TYR A 119 -10.96 19.00 -7.21
CA TYR A 119 -10.81 20.32 -6.62
C TYR A 119 -12.16 20.97 -6.37
N ALA A 120 -12.24 21.73 -5.27
CA ALA A 120 -13.42 22.53 -4.95
C ALA A 120 -13.55 23.74 -5.90
N ASP A 121 -12.43 24.35 -6.30
CA ASP A 121 -12.43 25.37 -7.32
C ASP A 121 -12.61 24.76 -8.72
N VAL A 122 -13.29 25.52 -9.58
CA VAL A 122 -13.54 25.14 -10.98
C VAL A 122 -12.41 25.59 -11.90
N LEU A 123 -11.56 26.51 -11.45
CA LEU A 123 -10.52 27.12 -12.28
C LEU A 123 -9.51 26.07 -12.75
N TYR A 124 -9.15 25.13 -11.89
CA TYR A 124 -8.20 24.07 -12.21
C TYR A 124 -8.84 22.72 -12.54
N ALA A 125 -10.14 22.67 -12.80
CA ALA A 125 -10.84 21.44 -13.16
C ALA A 125 -10.26 20.76 -14.42
N PHE A 126 -9.70 21.53 -15.36
CA PHE A 126 -9.05 21.01 -16.57
C PHE A 126 -7.81 20.15 -16.29
N THR A 127 -7.27 20.20 -15.08
CA THR A 127 -6.11 19.39 -14.67
C THR A 127 -6.50 17.99 -14.21
N GLN A 128 -7.80 17.64 -14.13
CA GLN A 128 -8.28 16.36 -13.61
C GLN A 128 -7.57 15.17 -14.27
N GLY A 129 -6.95 14.32 -13.45
CA GLY A 129 -6.30 13.08 -13.91
C GLY A 129 -4.99 13.24 -14.69
N LEU A 130 -4.60 14.46 -15.08
CA LEU A 130 -3.39 14.70 -15.89
C LEU A 130 -2.10 14.54 -15.08
N ILE A 131 -1.05 13.96 -15.63
CA ILE A 131 0.27 13.88 -14.98
C ILE A 131 1.39 14.17 -15.97
N ASP A 132 2.57 14.48 -15.46
CA ASP A 132 3.80 14.67 -16.24
C ASP A 132 3.57 15.60 -17.47
N GLU A 133 3.84 15.15 -18.70
CA GLU A 133 3.74 15.99 -19.91
C GLU A 133 2.33 16.50 -20.21
N GLU A 134 1.29 15.71 -19.90
CA GLU A 134 -0.10 16.12 -20.13
C GLU A 134 -0.46 17.29 -19.21
N LEU A 135 -0.05 17.21 -17.94
CA LEU A 135 -0.24 18.29 -16.98
C LEU A 135 0.60 19.51 -17.34
N LYS A 136 1.88 19.34 -17.72
CA LYS A 136 2.73 20.45 -18.17
C LYS A 136 2.12 21.18 -19.36
N THR A 137 1.62 20.44 -20.35
CA THR A 137 0.97 21.01 -21.55
C THR A 137 -0.27 21.80 -21.17
N ALA A 138 -1.13 21.23 -20.32
CA ALA A 138 -2.34 21.90 -19.85
C ALA A 138 -2.04 23.19 -19.07
N LEU A 139 -1.06 23.15 -18.15
CA LEU A 139 -0.64 24.31 -17.37
C LEU A 139 0.07 25.37 -18.23
N LYS A 140 0.87 24.96 -19.23
CA LYS A 140 1.48 25.87 -20.21
C LYS A 140 0.39 26.60 -21.01
N ASN A 141 -0.61 25.89 -21.51
CA ASN A 141 -1.73 26.50 -22.20
C ASN A 141 -2.47 27.49 -21.29
N PHE A 142 -2.79 27.09 -20.05
CA PHE A 142 -3.42 27.96 -19.06
C PHE A 142 -2.63 29.24 -18.77
N THR A 143 -1.30 29.16 -18.71
CA THR A 143 -0.42 30.31 -18.42
C THR A 143 -0.06 31.14 -19.65
N THR A 144 -0.47 30.70 -20.85
CA THR A 144 -0.18 31.38 -22.13
C THR A 144 -1.45 31.99 -22.75
N THR A 145 -2.59 31.32 -22.64
CA THR A 145 -3.86 31.78 -23.20
C THR A 145 -4.31 33.08 -22.52
N GLY A 146 -4.41 34.15 -23.30
CA GLY A 146 -4.82 35.46 -22.80
C GLY A 146 -3.74 36.22 -22.02
N TYR A 147 -2.49 35.73 -22.03
CA TYR A 147 -1.34 36.42 -21.42
C TYR A 147 -1.12 37.81 -22.02
N ILE A 148 -1.00 38.82 -21.16
CA ILE A 148 -0.66 40.19 -21.55
C ILE A 148 0.82 40.43 -21.26
N THR A 149 1.61 40.79 -22.27
CA THR A 149 2.98 41.27 -22.06
C THR A 149 2.98 42.77 -21.78
N LEU A 150 3.61 43.19 -20.69
CA LEU A 150 3.73 44.61 -20.34
C LEU A 150 4.98 45.25 -20.96
N GLY A 151 5.94 44.43 -21.42
CA GLY A 151 7.30 44.88 -21.71
C GLY A 151 8.08 45.20 -20.43
N TYR A 152 9.40 45.10 -20.52
CA TYR A 152 10.29 45.05 -19.36
C TYR A 152 10.14 46.22 -18.36
N ASN A 153 10.07 47.44 -18.88
CA ASN A 153 10.00 48.64 -18.04
C ASN A 153 8.68 48.73 -17.27
N VAL A 154 7.55 48.55 -17.95
CA VAL A 154 6.21 48.64 -17.35
C VAL A 154 5.97 47.49 -16.38
N ALA A 155 6.46 46.29 -16.69
CA ALA A 155 6.42 45.16 -15.78
C ALA A 155 7.06 45.48 -14.42
N ARG A 156 8.25 46.10 -14.44
CA ARG A 156 8.94 46.52 -13.22
C ARG A 156 8.25 47.68 -12.52
N ASP A 157 7.69 48.63 -13.26
CA ASP A 157 6.91 49.73 -12.68
C ASP A 157 5.73 49.14 -11.89
N ARG A 158 4.96 48.19 -12.46
CA ARG A 158 3.88 47.49 -11.75
C ARG A 158 4.38 46.64 -10.58
N MET A 159 5.53 45.98 -10.74
CA MET A 159 6.15 45.20 -9.67
C MET A 159 6.37 46.06 -8.43
N TYR A 160 7.02 47.21 -8.59
CA TYR A 160 7.38 48.09 -7.48
C TYR A 160 6.19 48.90 -6.93
N GLU A 161 5.30 49.39 -7.79
CA GLU A 161 4.23 50.32 -7.38
C GLU A 161 3.00 49.61 -6.79
N SER A 162 2.81 48.31 -7.04
CA SER A 162 1.53 47.67 -6.71
C SER A 162 1.62 46.19 -6.36
N ILE A 163 2.39 45.40 -7.11
CA ILE A 163 2.42 43.94 -6.93
C ILE A 163 3.15 43.58 -5.65
N ASP A 164 4.35 44.14 -5.47
CA ASP A 164 5.22 43.90 -4.32
C ASP A 164 5.21 45.07 -3.31
N ASP A 165 4.23 45.98 -3.41
CA ASP A 165 3.98 47.01 -2.40
C ASP A 165 3.55 46.34 -1.07
N TYR A 166 4.47 46.38 -0.12
CA TYR A 166 4.38 45.82 1.21
C TYR A 166 3.53 46.74 2.08
N ASP A 167 2.48 46.20 2.70
CA ASP A 167 1.49 46.95 3.51
C ASP A 167 0.69 48.04 2.77
N ASN A 168 0.75 48.10 1.43
CA ASN A 168 0.10 49.15 0.60
C ASN A 168 0.52 50.58 0.99
N ASN A 169 1.82 50.81 1.22
CA ASN A 169 2.34 52.09 1.70
C ASN A 169 3.63 52.52 0.99
N ASP A 170 3.77 52.09 -0.27
CA ASP A 170 4.96 52.27 -1.11
C ASP A 170 6.23 51.70 -0.47
N THR A 171 6.14 50.58 0.27
CA THR A 171 7.33 49.94 0.85
C THR A 171 7.67 48.68 0.07
N LEU A 172 8.93 48.50 -0.29
CA LEU A 172 9.41 47.23 -0.84
C LEU A 172 10.21 46.46 0.20
N GLU A 173 10.08 45.13 0.19
CA GLU A 173 10.95 44.22 0.92
C GLU A 173 11.88 43.49 -0.06
N CYS A 174 13.19 43.56 0.18
CA CYS A 174 14.15 42.76 -0.58
C CYS A 174 13.94 41.28 -0.27
N VAL A 175 13.69 40.47 -1.30
CA VAL A 175 13.39 39.05 -1.13
C VAL A 175 14.52 38.23 -0.50
N TYR A 176 15.77 38.63 -0.67
CA TYR A 176 16.94 37.92 -0.13
C TYR A 176 17.42 38.42 1.24
N THR A 177 17.31 39.70 1.55
CA THR A 177 17.85 40.27 2.81
C THR A 177 16.76 40.57 3.83
N GLY A 178 15.50 40.68 3.40
CA GLY A 178 14.40 41.19 4.22
C GLY A 178 14.49 42.69 4.52
N ARG A 179 15.44 43.43 3.92
CA ARG A 179 15.52 44.88 4.08
C ARG A 179 14.28 45.52 3.47
N ARG A 180 13.69 46.46 4.22
CA ARG A 180 12.56 47.27 3.74
C ARG A 180 12.98 48.69 3.45
N ALA A 181 12.40 49.30 2.42
CA ALA A 181 12.59 50.71 2.11
C ALA A 181 11.34 51.30 1.46
N TYR A 182 11.13 52.59 1.73
CA TYR A 182 10.13 53.39 1.02
C TYR A 182 10.57 53.63 -0.42
N VAL A 183 9.74 53.21 -1.38
CA VAL A 183 9.98 53.20 -2.82
C VAL A 183 8.66 53.56 -3.54
N PRO A 184 8.40 54.86 -3.77
CA PRO A 184 7.14 55.32 -4.36
C PRO A 184 7.02 55.08 -5.87
N ASN A 185 8.11 54.66 -6.52
CA ASN A 185 8.17 54.34 -7.94
C ASN A 185 9.53 53.71 -8.28
N ARG A 186 9.68 53.25 -9.52
CA ARG A 186 10.94 52.65 -10.01
C ARG A 186 12.17 53.56 -9.89
N ALA A 187 12.03 54.87 -10.14
CA ALA A 187 13.17 55.78 -9.99
C ALA A 187 13.60 55.88 -8.52
N GLY A 188 12.64 55.89 -7.60
CA GLY A 188 12.86 55.78 -6.16
C GLY A 188 13.60 54.50 -5.77
N ALA A 189 13.32 53.38 -6.42
CA ALA A 189 13.97 52.09 -6.13
C ALA A 189 15.49 52.19 -6.31
N GLY A 190 15.95 52.76 -7.42
CA GLY A 190 17.37 52.96 -7.69
C GLY A 190 18.05 53.88 -6.66
N ASN A 191 17.35 54.92 -6.19
CA ASN A 191 17.89 55.85 -5.19
C ASN A 191 18.14 55.20 -3.82
N VAL A 192 17.48 54.07 -3.53
CA VAL A 192 17.65 53.32 -2.28
C VAL A 192 18.32 51.96 -2.49
N ASN A 193 19.05 51.78 -3.60
CA ASN A 193 19.80 50.58 -3.96
C ASN A 193 18.94 49.31 -4.07
N PHE A 194 17.69 49.47 -4.54
CA PHE A 194 16.83 48.35 -4.95
C PHE A 194 16.96 48.08 -6.45
N ASN A 195 17.01 46.81 -6.79
CA ASN A 195 17.08 46.24 -8.13
C ASN A 195 15.91 45.28 -8.39
N CYS A 196 15.88 44.73 -9.60
CA CYS A 196 15.00 43.65 -10.01
C CYS A 196 15.81 42.35 -10.06
N GLU A 197 15.38 41.37 -9.26
CA GLU A 197 15.85 40.01 -9.33
C GLU A 197 15.15 39.30 -10.48
N HIS A 198 15.92 38.66 -11.35
CA HIS A 198 15.41 37.66 -12.30
C HIS A 198 15.69 36.29 -11.73
N THR A 199 14.72 35.69 -11.02
CA THR A 199 14.91 34.40 -10.33
C THR A 199 15.31 33.29 -11.30
N TRP A 200 14.87 33.38 -12.56
CA TRP A 200 15.52 32.71 -13.68
C TRP A 200 16.53 33.68 -14.32
N PRO A 201 17.85 33.45 -14.27
CA PRO A 201 18.81 34.46 -14.71
C PRO A 201 18.71 34.73 -16.21
N GLN A 202 18.73 36.01 -16.59
CA GLN A 202 18.59 36.45 -17.99
C GLN A 202 19.63 35.85 -18.95
N SER A 203 20.83 35.52 -18.45
CA SER A 203 21.90 34.89 -19.23
C SER A 203 21.51 33.53 -19.83
N PHE A 204 20.41 32.92 -19.39
CA PHE A 204 19.94 31.62 -19.85
C PHE A 204 18.90 31.69 -20.98
N PHE A 205 18.36 32.88 -21.32
CA PHE A 205 17.29 33.01 -22.32
C PHE A 205 17.38 34.27 -23.21
N ASN A 206 18.55 34.91 -23.29
CA ASN A 206 18.82 36.07 -24.15
C ASN A 206 17.96 37.31 -23.83
N SER A 207 17.44 37.45 -22.61
CA SER A 207 16.65 38.63 -22.19
C SER A 207 15.44 38.97 -23.07
N ASN A 208 14.87 37.99 -23.77
CA ASN A 208 13.75 38.24 -24.68
C ASN A 208 12.40 38.36 -23.94
N ASP A 209 11.54 39.26 -24.44
CA ASP A 209 10.12 39.25 -24.11
C ASP A 209 9.43 37.97 -24.65
N PRO A 210 8.42 37.42 -23.95
CA PRO A 210 7.85 37.90 -22.69
C PRO A 210 8.60 37.41 -21.43
N MET A 211 9.64 36.57 -21.57
CA MET A 211 10.34 35.97 -20.42
C MET A 211 10.95 37.04 -19.53
N VAL A 212 11.65 38.03 -20.09
CA VAL A 212 12.36 39.06 -19.30
C VAL A 212 11.42 39.96 -18.49
N SER A 213 10.16 40.09 -18.91
CA SER A 213 9.15 40.99 -18.34
C SER A 213 8.06 40.26 -17.53
N ASP A 214 8.11 38.94 -17.43
CA ASP A 214 7.09 38.17 -16.71
C ASP A 214 7.26 38.30 -15.19
N VAL A 215 6.44 39.14 -14.55
CA VAL A 215 6.52 39.40 -13.10
C VAL A 215 6.30 38.17 -12.21
N ASN A 216 5.87 37.01 -12.74
CA ASN A 216 5.80 35.76 -11.97
C ASN A 216 7.18 35.22 -11.53
N HIS A 217 8.28 35.70 -12.11
CA HIS A 217 9.65 35.33 -11.71
C HIS A 217 10.56 36.54 -11.44
N LEU A 218 10.00 37.75 -11.44
CA LEU A 218 10.71 38.98 -11.07
C LEU A 218 10.41 39.36 -9.64
N PHE A 219 11.40 39.83 -8.89
CA PHE A 219 11.20 40.25 -7.50
C PHE A 219 12.03 41.49 -7.12
N PRO A 220 11.60 42.30 -6.13
CA PRO A 220 12.44 43.35 -5.54
C PRO A 220 13.61 42.76 -4.77
N THR A 221 14.82 43.26 -5.03
CA THR A 221 16.04 42.80 -4.36
C THR A 221 16.97 43.97 -4.09
N ASP A 222 17.89 43.84 -3.15
CA ASP A 222 18.97 44.80 -2.94
C ASP A 222 20.06 44.60 -3.99
N ASP A 223 20.70 45.68 -4.45
CA ASP A 223 21.80 45.59 -5.42
C ASP A 223 22.91 44.65 -4.96
N ALA A 224 23.31 44.73 -3.68
CA ALA A 224 24.36 43.86 -3.13
C ALA A 224 23.96 42.38 -3.13
N ALA A 225 22.69 42.07 -2.80
CA ALA A 225 22.19 40.70 -2.79
C ALA A 225 22.00 40.15 -4.21
N ASN A 226 21.50 40.96 -5.13
CA ASN A 226 21.40 40.63 -6.56
C ASN A 226 22.77 40.30 -7.16
N ASN A 227 23.76 41.16 -6.88
CA ASN A 227 25.14 40.97 -7.34
C ASN A 227 25.76 39.68 -6.76
N ALA A 228 25.52 39.39 -5.48
CA ALA A 228 25.97 38.14 -4.86
C ALA A 228 25.27 36.90 -5.45
N ARG A 229 23.96 36.99 -5.71
CA ARG A 229 23.19 35.90 -6.33
C ARG A 229 23.66 35.60 -7.75
N SER A 230 24.01 36.63 -8.52
CA SER A 230 24.52 36.51 -9.89
C SER A 230 23.65 35.59 -10.76
N ASN A 231 24.22 34.51 -11.30
CA ASN A 231 23.50 33.45 -12.01
C ASN A 231 23.75 32.05 -11.39
N TYR A 232 24.18 32.02 -10.12
CA TYR A 232 24.47 30.76 -9.45
C TYR A 232 23.21 29.91 -9.28
N PRO A 233 23.33 28.57 -9.34
CA PRO A 233 22.23 27.69 -9.01
C PRO A 233 21.81 27.87 -7.54
N PHE A 234 20.53 27.70 -7.27
CA PHE A 234 19.98 27.61 -5.94
C PHE A 234 20.34 26.27 -5.29
N GLY A 235 20.71 26.32 -4.01
CA GLY A 235 21.19 25.18 -3.24
C GLY A 235 21.23 25.47 -1.75
N PHE A 236 21.44 24.44 -0.94
CA PHE A 236 21.76 24.61 0.48
C PHE A 236 23.26 24.89 0.63
N VAL A 237 23.61 26.01 1.28
CA VAL A 237 25.00 26.38 1.50
C VAL A 237 25.50 25.76 2.80
N LEU A 238 26.59 25.00 2.72
CA LEU A 238 27.20 24.31 3.87
C LEU A 238 28.53 24.92 4.30
N THR A 239 29.38 25.30 3.35
CA THR A 239 30.76 25.75 3.64
C THR A 239 31.17 26.94 2.77
N ASN A 240 32.35 27.52 3.05
CA ASN A 240 32.97 28.60 2.26
C ASN A 240 32.00 29.75 1.93
N ILE A 241 31.32 30.25 2.95
CA ILE A 241 30.31 31.30 2.84
C ILE A 241 30.99 32.63 2.50
N THR A 242 30.61 33.25 1.38
CA THR A 242 31.14 34.54 0.89
C THR A 242 30.11 35.67 0.92
N PHE A 243 28.84 35.34 1.06
CA PHE A 243 27.74 36.28 1.33
C PHE A 243 26.84 35.68 2.41
N ASN A 244 26.42 36.46 3.39
CA ASN A 244 25.49 36.03 4.44
C ASN A 244 24.74 37.23 5.02
N VAL A 245 23.61 37.60 4.42
CA VAL A 245 22.81 38.76 4.83
C VAL A 245 21.34 38.40 4.81
N GLY A 246 20.63 38.74 5.89
CA GLY A 246 19.17 38.53 6.00
C GLY A 246 18.71 37.07 5.93
N GLY A 247 19.63 36.13 6.13
CA GLY A 247 19.40 34.69 6.03
C GLY A 247 19.77 34.08 4.69
N SER A 248 19.93 34.88 3.63
CA SER A 248 20.44 34.40 2.35
C SER A 248 21.95 34.22 2.38
N LYS A 249 22.47 33.21 1.67
CA LYS A 249 23.89 32.86 1.65
C LYS A 249 24.39 32.59 0.24
N LEU A 250 25.64 32.93 -0.02
CA LEU A 250 26.41 32.40 -1.15
C LEU A 250 27.57 31.57 -0.58
N GLY A 251 27.77 30.36 -1.08
CA GLY A 251 28.87 29.51 -0.64
C GLY A 251 28.89 28.17 -1.38
N LYS A 252 29.42 27.14 -0.73
CA LYS A 252 29.56 25.79 -1.29
C LYS A 252 28.53 24.83 -0.71
N ASP A 253 27.93 24.01 -1.57
CA ASP A 253 27.05 22.91 -1.19
C ASP A 253 27.84 21.68 -0.69
N PHE A 254 27.13 20.56 -0.47
CA PHE A 254 27.74 19.30 -0.02
C PHE A 254 28.67 18.65 -1.06
N GLU A 255 28.65 19.11 -2.30
CA GLU A 255 29.49 18.61 -3.41
C GLU A 255 30.61 19.59 -3.77
N GLY A 256 30.68 20.72 -3.09
CA GLY A 256 31.66 21.77 -3.37
C GLY A 256 31.29 22.68 -4.55
N ALA A 257 30.06 22.58 -5.08
CA ALA A 257 29.55 23.51 -6.09
C ALA A 257 29.18 24.84 -5.46
N THR A 258 29.42 25.96 -6.16
CA THR A 258 28.98 27.27 -5.67
C THR A 258 27.48 27.43 -5.89
N VAL A 259 26.74 27.64 -4.82
CA VAL A 259 25.28 27.78 -4.83
C VAL A 259 24.83 29.00 -4.02
N PHE A 260 23.66 29.53 -4.36
CA PHE A 260 22.99 30.56 -3.59
C PHE A 260 21.82 29.96 -2.80
N GLU A 261 21.81 30.16 -1.48
CA GLU A 261 20.69 29.78 -0.61
C GLU A 261 19.86 31.03 -0.32
N ALA A 262 18.60 31.06 -0.77
CA ALA A 262 17.68 32.13 -0.40
C ALA A 262 17.31 32.02 1.09
N ARG A 263 16.99 33.13 1.76
CA ARG A 263 16.47 33.11 3.13
C ARG A 263 15.22 32.23 3.25
N ASP A 264 15.00 31.64 4.42
CA ASP A 264 13.96 30.63 4.64
C ASP A 264 12.56 31.05 4.18
N LYS A 265 12.18 32.32 4.39
CA LYS A 265 10.87 32.88 4.01
C LYS A 265 10.64 33.07 2.50
N HIS A 266 11.64 32.79 1.66
CA HIS A 266 11.55 33.01 0.22
C HIS A 266 11.91 31.75 -0.60
N LYS A 267 12.31 30.65 0.06
CA LYS A 267 12.74 29.41 -0.61
C LYS A 267 11.64 28.83 -1.49
N GLY A 268 10.42 28.74 -0.99
CA GLY A 268 9.27 28.20 -1.69
C GLY A 268 8.81 29.12 -2.83
N ASN A 269 8.94 30.43 -2.64
CA ASN A 269 8.64 31.44 -3.66
C ASN A 269 9.57 31.26 -4.87
N VAL A 270 10.88 31.08 -4.62
CA VAL A 270 11.86 30.74 -5.67
C VAL A 270 11.47 29.45 -6.37
N ALA A 271 11.14 28.39 -5.62
CA ALA A 271 10.73 27.12 -6.20
C ALA A 271 9.53 27.28 -7.14
N ARG A 272 8.43 27.86 -6.67
CA ARG A 272 7.20 28.01 -7.45
C ARG A 272 7.37 28.95 -8.65
N ALA A 273 8.21 29.98 -8.55
CA ALA A 273 8.56 30.85 -9.67
C ALA A 273 9.36 30.10 -10.75
N LEU A 274 10.31 29.25 -10.36
CA LEU A 274 11.11 28.45 -11.30
C LEU A 274 10.31 27.30 -11.94
N PHE A 275 9.44 26.62 -11.17
CA PHE A 275 8.51 25.63 -11.73
C PHE A 275 7.55 26.26 -12.75
N TYR A 276 7.01 27.45 -12.44
CA TYR A 276 6.21 28.24 -13.38
C TYR A 276 6.96 28.53 -14.66
N PHE A 277 8.15 29.11 -14.54
CA PHE A 277 8.95 29.51 -15.70
C PHE A 277 9.29 28.28 -16.56
N ALA A 278 9.73 27.18 -15.93
CA ALA A 278 10.07 25.95 -16.64
C ALA A 278 8.88 25.34 -17.39
N VAL A 279 7.67 25.37 -16.81
CA VAL A 279 6.47 24.85 -17.49
C VAL A 279 6.01 25.76 -18.63
N LYS A 280 6.03 27.08 -18.42
CA LYS A 280 5.57 28.04 -19.43
C LYS A 280 6.55 28.17 -20.60
N TYR A 281 7.83 28.34 -20.28
CA TYR A 281 8.88 28.70 -21.23
C TYR A 281 9.84 27.55 -21.56
N GLY A 282 9.79 26.43 -20.83
CA GLY A 282 10.78 25.36 -20.93
C GLY A 282 12.03 25.64 -20.08
N ASN A 283 12.90 24.63 -19.95
CA ASN A 283 14.17 24.77 -19.22
C ASN A 283 15.22 25.55 -20.03
N GLN A 284 15.00 26.85 -20.18
CA GLN A 284 15.87 27.76 -20.95
C GLN A 284 17.32 27.70 -20.44
N GLY A 285 18.25 27.44 -21.36
CA GLY A 285 19.68 27.28 -21.08
C GLY A 285 20.03 26.17 -20.07
N GLY A 286 19.07 25.29 -19.73
CA GLY A 286 19.29 24.19 -18.79
C GLY A 286 19.37 24.61 -17.32
N PHE A 287 18.94 25.83 -16.94
CA PHE A 287 19.13 26.37 -15.59
C PHE A 287 18.62 25.43 -14.49
N THR A 288 17.39 24.93 -14.57
CA THR A 288 16.83 24.02 -13.53
C THR A 288 17.29 22.56 -13.68
N GLY A 289 18.32 22.29 -14.48
CA GLY A 289 18.89 20.95 -14.63
C GLY A 289 19.61 20.44 -13.38
N GLY A 290 19.96 19.15 -13.40
CA GLY A 290 20.72 18.51 -12.32
C GLY A 290 19.97 18.46 -10.98
N LYS A 291 20.68 18.71 -9.88
CA LYS A 291 20.16 18.61 -8.50
C LYS A 291 19.35 19.81 -8.04
N GLN A 292 19.38 20.90 -8.82
CA GLN A 292 18.66 22.11 -8.44
C GLN A 292 17.15 21.84 -8.35
N GLU A 293 16.56 21.05 -9.26
CA GLU A 293 15.13 20.71 -9.18
C GLU A 293 14.79 19.99 -7.85
N ASP A 294 15.66 19.09 -7.37
CA ASP A 294 15.47 18.41 -6.08
C ASP A 294 15.51 19.39 -4.90
N VAL A 295 16.40 20.39 -4.94
CA VAL A 295 16.44 21.48 -3.96
C VAL A 295 15.15 22.29 -4.00
N LEU A 296 14.68 22.66 -5.19
CA LEU A 296 13.45 23.44 -5.36
C LEU A 296 12.23 22.68 -4.83
N ARG A 297 12.15 21.37 -5.04
CA ARG A 297 11.10 20.52 -4.46
C ARG A 297 11.13 20.53 -2.94
N GLN A 298 12.32 20.40 -2.34
CA GLN A 298 12.48 20.52 -0.88
C GLN A 298 12.07 21.91 -0.39
N TRP A 299 12.48 22.96 -1.08
CA TRP A 299 12.14 24.34 -0.76
C TRP A 299 10.63 24.60 -0.80
N ASN A 300 9.92 24.05 -1.78
CA ASN A 300 8.46 24.13 -1.84
C ASN A 300 7.75 23.43 -0.66
N LEU A 301 8.35 22.35 -0.13
CA LEU A 301 7.80 21.61 1.02
C LEU A 301 8.06 22.31 2.35
N ILE A 302 9.24 22.91 2.54
CA ILE A 302 9.61 23.58 3.80
C ILE A 302 9.08 25.01 3.91
N ASP A 303 8.92 25.71 2.78
CA ASP A 303 8.34 27.06 2.69
C ASP A 303 7.04 27.02 1.88
N THR A 304 5.96 26.67 2.57
CA THR A 304 4.62 26.54 1.98
C THR A 304 4.03 27.90 1.61
N VAL A 305 3.16 27.94 0.59
CA VAL A 305 2.49 29.16 0.13
C VAL A 305 1.81 29.91 1.28
N ASP A 306 2.20 31.16 1.51
CA ASP A 306 1.64 32.03 2.53
C ASP A 306 0.59 33.02 1.97
N ALA A 307 0.07 33.89 2.83
CA ALA A 307 -0.93 34.87 2.42
C ALA A 307 -0.35 35.96 1.49
N HIS A 308 0.90 36.35 1.72
CA HIS A 308 1.57 37.39 0.93
C HIS A 308 1.77 36.92 -0.52
N GLU A 309 2.23 35.69 -0.71
CA GLU A 309 2.42 35.12 -2.04
C GLU A 309 1.10 34.91 -2.79
N ARG A 310 0.01 34.52 -2.10
CA ARG A 310 -1.35 34.48 -2.69
C ARG A 310 -1.80 35.87 -3.15
N THR A 311 -1.65 36.88 -2.29
CA THR A 311 -1.99 38.28 -2.64
C THR A 311 -1.17 38.78 -3.82
N ARG A 312 0.13 38.47 -3.85
CA ARG A 312 1.00 38.78 -5.00
C ARG A 312 0.50 38.13 -6.29
N ASN A 313 0.12 36.85 -6.24
CA ASN A 313 -0.41 36.12 -7.40
C ASN A 313 -1.74 36.73 -7.91
N ASP A 314 -2.62 37.16 -7.00
CA ASP A 314 -3.85 37.86 -7.35
C ASP A 314 -3.59 39.23 -7.98
N ARG A 315 -2.63 40.01 -7.45
CA ARG A 315 -2.19 41.30 -8.01
C ARG A 315 -1.59 41.12 -9.41
N ILE A 316 -0.73 40.11 -9.61
CA ILE A 316 -0.15 39.78 -10.93
C ILE A 316 -1.25 39.50 -11.96
N LYS A 317 -2.27 38.72 -11.59
CA LYS A 317 -3.38 38.39 -12.48
C LYS A 317 -4.09 39.63 -13.02
N GLN A 318 -4.20 40.69 -12.23
CA GLN A 318 -4.85 41.94 -12.67
C GLN A 318 -4.11 42.61 -13.84
N TYR A 319 -2.80 42.40 -13.97
CA TYR A 319 -1.98 43.01 -15.01
C TYR A 319 -1.64 42.07 -16.16
N LEU A 320 -1.31 40.80 -15.88
CA LEU A 320 -0.89 39.83 -16.90
C LEU A 320 -2.04 38.96 -17.41
N ASN A 321 -3.22 39.03 -16.78
CA ASN A 321 -4.40 38.17 -17.03
C ASN A 321 -4.14 36.67 -16.84
N VAL A 322 -3.00 36.30 -16.24
CA VAL A 322 -2.65 34.94 -15.84
C VAL A 322 -2.12 34.94 -14.41
N ARG A 323 -2.14 33.77 -13.78
CA ARG A 323 -1.60 33.54 -12.44
C ARG A 323 -0.67 32.33 -12.43
N ASN A 324 0.22 32.26 -11.46
CA ASN A 324 1.10 31.10 -11.27
C ASN A 324 0.33 29.94 -10.63
N PRO A 325 0.06 28.83 -11.37
CA PRO A 325 -0.70 27.71 -10.85
C PRO A 325 0.00 26.96 -9.72
N PHE A 326 1.32 27.10 -9.57
CA PHE A 326 2.08 26.47 -8.48
C PHE A 326 1.94 27.22 -7.16
N ILE A 327 1.44 28.47 -7.17
CA ILE A 327 1.05 29.19 -5.96
C ILE A 327 -0.36 28.76 -5.54
N ASP A 328 -1.27 28.56 -6.49
CA ASP A 328 -2.65 28.16 -6.20
C ASP A 328 -2.75 26.68 -5.79
N HIS A 329 -1.99 25.83 -6.48
CA HIS A 329 -1.88 24.39 -6.26
C HIS A 329 -0.40 23.96 -6.24
N PRO A 330 0.32 24.18 -5.13
CA PRO A 330 1.71 23.75 -4.99
C PRO A 330 1.89 22.23 -5.17
N GLU A 331 0.85 21.43 -4.93
CA GLU A 331 0.84 19.99 -5.18
C GLU A 331 0.99 19.59 -6.65
N PHE A 332 0.85 20.50 -7.62
CA PHE A 332 1.14 20.19 -9.03
C PHE A 332 2.60 19.80 -9.25
N ILE A 333 3.51 20.29 -8.39
CA ILE A 333 4.93 19.91 -8.43
C ILE A 333 5.07 18.39 -8.25
N ASP A 334 4.25 17.75 -7.41
CA ASP A 334 4.32 16.30 -7.15
C ASP A 334 3.81 15.46 -8.34
N ARG A 335 3.01 16.05 -9.22
CA ARG A 335 2.43 15.39 -10.40
C ARG A 335 3.28 15.55 -11.66
N ILE A 336 4.32 16.37 -11.59
CA ILE A 336 5.29 16.59 -12.66
C ILE A 336 6.61 16.02 -12.14
N LYS A 337 7.06 14.87 -12.64
CA LYS A 337 8.31 14.23 -12.16
C LYS A 337 9.57 14.99 -12.57
N SER A 338 9.54 15.67 -13.71
CA SER A 338 10.66 16.49 -14.17
C SER A 338 10.19 17.66 -15.03
N THR A 339 10.79 18.83 -14.80
CA THR A 339 10.65 20.00 -15.67
C THR A 339 11.68 20.04 -16.79
N TYR A 340 12.75 19.25 -16.65
CA TYR A 340 13.86 19.20 -17.61
C TYR A 340 13.74 18.05 -18.60
N THR A 341 13.52 16.83 -18.12
CA THR A 341 13.43 15.64 -18.97
C THR A 341 11.98 15.40 -19.37
N THR A 342 11.75 15.12 -20.66
CA THR A 342 10.43 14.66 -21.12
C THR A 342 10.14 13.30 -20.51
N ILE A 343 9.11 13.22 -19.66
CA ILE A 343 8.71 11.97 -19.03
C ILE A 343 7.45 11.45 -19.72
N LEU A 344 7.65 10.50 -20.63
CA LEU A 344 6.52 9.78 -21.21
C LEU A 344 5.83 8.96 -20.11
N ASN A 345 4.51 9.06 -20.04
CA ASN A 345 3.70 8.28 -19.13
C ASN A 345 3.59 6.83 -19.63
N ILE A 346 4.66 6.08 -19.45
CA ILE A 346 4.71 4.67 -19.81
C ILE A 346 4.01 3.87 -18.70
N PRO A 347 3.00 3.05 -19.02
CA PRO A 347 2.39 2.13 -18.06
C PRO A 347 3.43 1.29 -17.33
N ARG A 348 3.48 1.37 -16.00
CA ARG A 348 4.43 0.61 -15.17
C ARG A 348 3.68 -0.25 -14.14
N PRO A 349 4.03 -1.53 -13.98
CA PRO A 349 3.50 -2.34 -12.90
C PRO A 349 4.01 -1.87 -11.54
N LYS A 350 3.25 -2.17 -10.50
CA LYS A 350 3.64 -1.97 -9.09
C LYS A 350 3.15 -3.17 -8.29
N THR A 351 3.98 -4.19 -8.25
CA THR A 351 3.67 -5.51 -7.68
C THR A 351 3.97 -5.56 -6.19
N SER A 352 3.09 -6.20 -5.44
CA SER A 352 3.33 -6.56 -4.05
C SER A 352 2.54 -7.83 -3.68
N ALA A 353 2.77 -8.37 -2.48
CA ALA A 353 2.26 -9.68 -2.08
C ALA A 353 1.74 -9.71 -0.64
N ALA A 354 0.80 -10.62 -0.38
CA ALA A 354 0.22 -10.84 0.95
C ALA A 354 -0.12 -12.32 1.19
N PRO A 355 -0.05 -12.78 2.44
CA PRO A 355 0.44 -12.08 3.63
C PRO A 355 1.98 -11.89 3.59
N SER A 356 2.55 -11.12 4.53
CA SER A 356 4.01 -11.08 4.72
C SER A 356 4.53 -12.36 5.39
N ASN A 357 3.69 -12.97 6.23
CA ASN A 357 3.94 -14.26 6.87
C ASN A 357 2.69 -15.13 6.70
N ALA A 358 2.83 -16.30 6.08
CA ALA A 358 1.77 -17.30 6.00
C ALA A 358 2.07 -18.44 6.98
N THR A 359 1.11 -18.75 7.85
CA THR A 359 1.21 -19.85 8.80
C THR A 359 0.24 -20.95 8.40
N TYR A 360 0.77 -22.16 8.23
CA TYR A 360 -0.01 -23.35 7.96
C TYR A 360 -0.53 -23.95 9.27
N ASP A 361 -1.69 -24.61 9.18
CA ASP A 361 -2.18 -25.46 10.26
C ASP A 361 -1.17 -26.57 10.60
N THR A 362 -1.29 -27.12 11.81
CA THR A 362 -0.50 -28.30 12.20
C THR A 362 -0.90 -29.51 11.37
N LEU A 363 0.09 -30.18 10.77
CA LEU A 363 -0.09 -31.38 9.93
C LEU A 363 0.65 -32.59 10.52
N ALA A 364 0.23 -33.81 10.21
CA ALA A 364 1.10 -34.97 10.43
C ALA A 364 2.21 -35.01 9.38
N LYS A 365 3.31 -35.73 9.65
CA LYS A 365 4.34 -35.98 8.64
C LYS A 365 3.72 -36.57 7.36
N ASN A 366 4.17 -36.08 6.21
CA ASN A 366 3.72 -36.42 4.86
C ASN A 366 2.31 -35.97 4.46
N ASP A 367 1.51 -35.45 5.39
CA ASP A 367 0.25 -34.78 5.04
C ASP A 367 0.53 -33.49 4.27
N THR A 368 -0.49 -32.94 3.63
CA THR A 368 -0.34 -31.73 2.82
C THR A 368 -1.42 -30.71 3.08
N ALA A 369 -1.05 -29.44 3.02
CA ALA A 369 -1.98 -28.32 2.95
C ALA A 369 -1.46 -27.28 1.97
N SER A 370 -2.36 -26.57 1.29
CA SER A 370 -2.00 -25.47 0.41
C SER A 370 -2.45 -24.13 1.01
N TYR A 371 -1.65 -23.10 0.79
CA TYR A 371 -1.94 -21.70 1.09
C TYR A 371 -1.86 -20.88 -0.20
N TYR A 372 -2.70 -19.87 -0.33
CA TYR A 372 -2.77 -18.99 -1.50
C TYR A 372 -2.21 -17.61 -1.13
N ILE A 373 -1.05 -17.29 -1.72
CA ILE A 373 -0.40 -15.99 -1.57
C ILE A 373 -0.98 -15.06 -2.64
N ALA A 374 -1.60 -13.97 -2.22
CA ALA A 374 -2.10 -12.96 -3.13
C ALA A 374 -0.94 -12.14 -3.70
N ILE A 375 -0.91 -11.96 -5.02
CA ILE A 375 0.01 -11.11 -5.76
C ILE A 375 -0.84 -10.05 -6.44
N PHE A 376 -0.62 -8.78 -6.08
CA PHE A 376 -1.41 -7.65 -6.55
C PHE A 376 -0.55 -6.68 -7.33
N ASN A 377 -1.13 -6.11 -8.38
CA ASN A 377 -0.54 -5.07 -9.19
C ASN A 377 -1.35 -3.78 -9.02
N SER A 378 -0.77 -2.82 -8.31
CA SER A 378 -1.32 -1.47 -8.07
C SER A 378 -0.81 -0.43 -9.09
N GLY A 379 -0.09 -0.89 -10.11
CA GLY A 379 0.52 -0.04 -11.14
C GLY A 379 -0.42 0.30 -12.28
N THR A 380 0.07 1.12 -13.20
CA THR A 380 -0.63 1.54 -14.43
C THR A 380 -0.37 0.61 -15.61
N GLY A 381 0.59 -0.30 -15.50
CA GLY A 381 0.93 -1.31 -16.52
C GLY A 381 0.77 -2.74 -16.01
N ASN A 382 0.71 -3.71 -16.92
CA ASN A 382 0.66 -5.13 -16.56
C ASN A 382 2.00 -5.60 -15.96
N ALA A 383 1.94 -6.45 -14.94
CA ALA A 383 3.11 -7.07 -14.33
C ALA A 383 3.29 -8.47 -14.92
N SER A 384 4.48 -8.80 -15.42
CA SER A 384 4.83 -10.20 -15.68
C SER A 384 5.43 -10.82 -14.43
N ILE A 385 5.09 -12.07 -14.14
CA ILE A 385 5.66 -12.85 -13.05
C ILE A 385 6.55 -13.91 -13.67
N SER A 386 7.86 -13.73 -13.56
CA SER A 386 8.84 -14.62 -14.20
C SER A 386 9.11 -15.87 -13.39
N ASN A 387 8.99 -15.78 -12.06
CA ASN A 387 9.20 -16.92 -11.18
C ASN A 387 8.51 -16.74 -9.83
N VAL A 388 8.03 -17.85 -9.27
CA VAL A 388 7.71 -17.97 -7.84
C VAL A 388 8.39 -19.22 -7.32
N SER A 389 9.30 -19.06 -6.36
CA SER A 389 10.17 -20.13 -5.87
C SER A 389 10.13 -20.25 -4.36
N SER A 390 10.51 -21.42 -3.84
CA SER A 390 10.63 -21.69 -2.41
C SER A 390 12.09 -21.92 -2.04
N SER A 391 12.49 -21.48 -0.85
CA SER A 391 13.84 -21.67 -0.32
C SER A 391 14.16 -23.12 0.11
N ASN A 392 13.16 -24.01 0.16
CA ASN A 392 13.34 -25.40 0.55
C ASN A 392 12.31 -26.33 -0.10
N GLY A 393 12.47 -27.65 0.09
CA GLY A 393 11.59 -28.66 -0.51
C GLY A 393 10.32 -29.00 0.26
N VAL A 394 10.17 -28.57 1.52
CA VAL A 394 8.95 -28.84 2.30
C VAL A 394 7.81 -27.88 1.95
N PHE A 395 8.14 -26.69 1.44
CA PHE A 395 7.19 -25.79 0.79
C PHE A 395 7.40 -25.84 -0.72
N THR A 396 6.37 -26.15 -1.49
CA THR A 396 6.44 -26.29 -2.95
C THR A 396 5.43 -25.37 -3.62
N VAL A 397 5.86 -24.60 -4.60
CA VAL A 397 4.97 -23.77 -5.42
C VAL A 397 4.27 -24.67 -6.45
N GLU A 398 2.95 -24.75 -6.39
CA GLU A 398 2.13 -25.62 -7.25
C GLU A 398 1.66 -24.89 -8.51
N SER A 399 1.30 -23.60 -8.37
CA SER A 399 0.91 -22.75 -9.49
C SER A 399 1.11 -21.28 -9.15
N PHE A 400 1.30 -20.45 -10.16
CA PHE A 400 1.32 -18.99 -10.05
C PHE A 400 0.92 -18.35 -11.40
N PRO A 401 0.37 -17.14 -11.39
CA PRO A 401 -0.01 -16.42 -12.61
C PRO A 401 1.24 -15.95 -13.34
N SER A 402 1.29 -16.03 -14.68
CA SER A 402 2.39 -15.46 -15.47
C SER A 402 2.27 -13.95 -15.68
N THR A 403 1.06 -13.40 -15.50
CA THR A 403 0.78 -11.98 -15.65
C THR A 403 -0.30 -11.53 -14.66
N ILE A 404 -0.19 -10.30 -14.18
CA ILE A 404 -1.21 -9.61 -13.38
C ILE A 404 -1.55 -8.30 -14.09
N ALA A 405 -2.80 -8.16 -14.53
CA ALA A 405 -3.27 -6.93 -15.16
C ALA A 405 -3.16 -5.74 -14.20
N GLN A 406 -3.02 -4.52 -14.73
CA GLN A 406 -3.04 -3.31 -13.91
C GLN A 406 -4.26 -3.26 -12.98
N ASN A 407 -4.07 -2.85 -11.72
CA ASN A 407 -5.12 -2.73 -10.71
C ASN A 407 -5.92 -4.02 -10.44
N THR A 408 -5.27 -5.18 -10.57
CA THR A 408 -5.85 -6.50 -10.25
C THR A 408 -4.92 -7.33 -9.36
N PHE A 409 -5.38 -8.52 -8.99
CA PHE A 409 -4.57 -9.49 -8.26
C PHE A 409 -4.86 -10.92 -8.72
N ALA A 410 -3.94 -11.83 -8.43
CA ALA A 410 -4.15 -13.27 -8.55
C ALA A 410 -3.33 -14.00 -7.47
N TYR A 411 -3.40 -15.34 -7.45
CA TYR A 411 -2.81 -16.13 -6.37
C TYR A 411 -1.70 -17.05 -6.86
N ALA A 412 -0.60 -17.12 -6.10
CA ALA A 412 0.31 -18.26 -6.13
C ALA A 412 -0.12 -19.30 -5.08
N ARG A 413 -0.23 -20.57 -5.49
CA ARG A 413 -0.59 -21.67 -4.60
C ARG A 413 0.69 -22.36 -4.11
N VAL A 414 0.88 -22.39 -2.80
CA VAL A 414 2.05 -22.99 -2.15
C VAL A 414 1.60 -24.14 -1.25
N LYS A 415 2.11 -25.33 -1.50
CA LYS A 415 1.87 -26.53 -0.69
C LYS A 415 2.94 -26.68 0.38
N PHE A 416 2.52 -27.00 1.59
CA PHE A 416 3.37 -27.48 2.67
C PHE A 416 3.22 -29.00 2.81
N LYS A 417 4.34 -29.72 2.87
CA LYS A 417 4.43 -31.16 3.15
C LYS A 417 5.59 -31.42 4.12
N PRO A 418 5.35 -31.54 5.44
CA PRO A 418 6.41 -31.81 6.39
C PRO A 418 7.01 -33.20 6.20
N ASN A 419 8.33 -33.31 6.34
CA ASN A 419 9.09 -34.56 6.17
C ASN A 419 9.59 -35.16 7.50
N ALA A 420 9.38 -34.48 8.62
CA ALA A 420 9.69 -34.92 9.98
C ALA A 420 8.50 -34.67 10.92
N ASN A 421 8.49 -35.30 12.09
CA ASN A 421 7.46 -35.14 13.14
C ASN A 421 7.93 -34.15 14.21
N ASN A 422 6.99 -33.50 14.91
CA ASN A 422 7.24 -32.59 16.04
C ASN A 422 8.25 -31.49 15.72
N GLN A 423 8.19 -30.95 14.49
CA GLN A 423 9.16 -29.98 14.01
C GLN A 423 8.45 -28.76 13.41
N THR A 424 8.98 -27.57 13.70
CA THR A 424 8.65 -26.33 13.00
C THR A 424 9.49 -26.21 11.74
N PHE A 425 8.83 -25.94 10.62
CA PHE A 425 9.45 -25.67 9.34
C PHE A 425 9.27 -24.20 8.99
N ASN A 426 10.37 -23.54 8.63
CA ASN A 426 10.36 -22.19 8.11
C ASN A 426 10.88 -22.22 6.66
N GLY A 427 10.28 -21.41 5.81
CA GLY A 427 10.69 -21.22 4.43
C GLY A 427 10.45 -19.79 3.98
N LEU A 428 11.01 -19.47 2.81
CA LEU A 428 10.84 -18.19 2.15
C LEU A 428 10.32 -18.44 0.73
N ILE A 429 9.19 -17.82 0.40
CA ILE A 429 8.66 -17.79 -0.96
C ILE A 429 9.11 -16.50 -1.63
N THR A 430 9.82 -16.62 -2.74
CA THR A 430 10.35 -15.49 -3.53
C THR A 430 9.55 -15.35 -4.81
N ILE A 431 8.92 -14.19 -4.99
CA ILE A 431 8.11 -13.80 -6.16
C ILE A 431 8.93 -12.79 -6.96
N THR A 432 9.27 -13.14 -8.20
CA THR A 432 9.99 -12.26 -9.13
C THR A 432 9.01 -11.74 -10.18
N SER A 433 8.78 -10.43 -10.18
CA SER A 433 7.98 -9.73 -11.18
C SER A 433 8.84 -8.81 -12.06
N SER A 434 8.25 -8.27 -13.13
CA SER A 434 8.93 -7.33 -14.04
C SER A 434 9.43 -6.05 -13.38
N ASP A 435 8.86 -5.65 -12.23
CA ASP A 435 9.22 -4.43 -11.52
C ASP A 435 10.01 -4.66 -10.23
N THR A 436 9.86 -5.80 -9.56
CA THR A 436 10.41 -6.01 -8.22
C THR A 436 10.54 -7.48 -7.87
N VAL A 437 11.31 -7.77 -6.81
CA VAL A 437 11.26 -9.03 -6.09
C VAL A 437 10.52 -8.83 -4.78
N LYS A 438 9.62 -9.75 -4.42
CA LYS A 438 8.89 -9.77 -3.14
C LYS A 438 9.10 -11.11 -2.46
N THR A 439 9.03 -11.11 -1.14
CA THR A 439 9.21 -12.31 -0.34
C THR A 439 8.08 -12.48 0.67
N VAL A 440 7.69 -13.73 0.92
CA VAL A 440 6.70 -14.12 1.93
C VAL A 440 7.32 -15.21 2.80
N ASN A 441 7.35 -15.00 4.11
CA ASN A 441 7.77 -16.05 5.03
C ASN A 441 6.65 -17.08 5.15
N VAL A 442 7.02 -18.36 5.15
CA VAL A 442 6.07 -19.46 5.35
C VAL A 442 6.51 -20.29 6.55
N THR A 443 5.58 -20.57 7.44
CA THR A 443 5.83 -21.40 8.63
C THR A 443 4.78 -22.49 8.74
N GLY A 444 5.20 -23.71 9.03
CA GLY A 444 4.32 -24.83 9.32
C GLY A 444 4.87 -25.65 10.47
N TYR A 445 3.99 -26.36 11.17
CA TYR A 445 4.40 -27.26 12.26
C TYR A 445 3.88 -28.66 11.96
N SER A 446 4.72 -29.67 12.22
CA SER A 446 4.29 -31.06 12.18
C SER A 446 4.12 -31.65 13.57
N ASN A 447 3.10 -32.47 13.77
CA ASN A 447 2.97 -33.30 14.97
C ASN A 447 3.27 -34.77 14.66
N SER A 448 3.63 -35.55 15.68
CA SER A 448 3.70 -37.00 15.56
C SER A 448 2.30 -37.58 15.34
N GLN A 449 2.15 -38.38 14.30
CA GLN A 449 1.09 -39.38 14.23
C GLN A 449 1.28 -40.33 15.43
N THR A 450 0.23 -40.54 16.23
CA THR A 450 0.24 -41.63 17.21
C THR A 450 0.27 -42.94 16.42
N ALA A 451 1.33 -43.75 16.58
CA ALA A 451 1.45 -45.04 15.91
C ALA A 451 0.22 -45.91 16.23
N GLY A 452 -0.41 -46.49 15.20
CA GLY A 452 -1.59 -47.36 15.34
C GLY A 452 -2.96 -46.70 15.09
N ILE A 453 -3.04 -45.38 14.92
CA ILE A 453 -4.29 -44.69 14.51
C ILE A 453 -4.34 -44.53 12.99
N ALA A 454 -5.37 -45.08 12.34
CA ALA A 454 -5.76 -44.79 10.97
C ALA A 454 -7.00 -43.86 10.94
N THR A 455 -6.97 -42.83 10.09
CA THR A 455 -8.17 -42.02 9.80
C THR A 455 -9.03 -42.75 8.76
N LEU A 456 -10.24 -43.16 9.13
CA LEU A 456 -11.17 -43.89 8.26
C LEU A 456 -11.97 -42.96 7.34
N SER A 457 -12.27 -41.74 7.80
CA SER A 457 -13.02 -40.75 7.04
C SER A 457 -12.79 -39.35 7.61
N THR A 458 -12.75 -38.35 6.72
CA THR A 458 -12.69 -36.92 7.07
C THR A 458 -14.07 -36.26 7.02
N GLN A 459 -15.15 -37.01 6.76
CA GLN A 459 -16.50 -36.48 6.97
C GLN A 459 -16.68 -36.17 8.45
N VAL A 460 -17.13 -34.95 8.75
CA VAL A 460 -17.28 -34.44 10.12
C VAL A 460 -18.40 -35.22 10.82
N PRO A 461 -18.10 -36.03 11.85
CA PRO A 461 -19.12 -36.72 12.62
C PRO A 461 -19.99 -35.73 13.40
N ASP A 462 -21.28 -36.03 13.57
CA ASP A 462 -22.19 -35.15 14.32
C ASP A 462 -21.89 -35.12 15.84
N ARG A 463 -21.28 -36.18 16.37
CA ARG A 463 -20.99 -36.35 17.80
C ARG A 463 -19.77 -37.24 18.04
N PHE A 464 -19.22 -37.18 19.25
CA PHE A 464 -18.26 -38.18 19.70
C PHE A 464 -18.91 -39.57 19.73
N ALA A 465 -18.16 -40.59 19.36
CA ALA A 465 -18.61 -41.96 19.44
C ALA A 465 -17.42 -42.90 19.74
N LEU A 466 -17.66 -43.95 20.52
CA LEU A 466 -16.75 -45.08 20.70
C LEU A 466 -17.49 -46.35 20.32
N SER A 467 -17.02 -47.01 19.26
CA SER A 467 -17.59 -48.27 18.77
C SER A 467 -17.09 -49.44 19.59
N GLN A 468 -17.85 -50.54 19.55
CA GLN A 468 -17.37 -51.83 20.04
C GLN A 468 -16.19 -52.29 19.18
N ASN A 469 -15.11 -52.76 19.81
CA ASN A 469 -13.96 -53.31 19.12
C ASN A 469 -14.35 -54.57 18.34
N TYR A 470 -13.71 -54.80 17.19
CA TYR A 470 -13.95 -55.97 16.36
C TYR A 470 -12.63 -56.58 15.86
N PRO A 471 -12.44 -57.91 16.02
CA PRO A 471 -13.34 -58.86 16.68
C PRO A 471 -13.41 -58.64 18.20
N ASN A 472 -14.47 -59.15 18.86
CA ASN A 472 -14.58 -59.25 20.32
C ASN A 472 -15.46 -60.47 20.69
N PRO A 473 -14.92 -61.55 21.29
CA PRO A 473 -13.53 -61.72 21.75
C PRO A 473 -12.48 -61.67 20.62
N PHE A 474 -11.21 -61.41 20.96
CA PHE A 474 -10.10 -61.25 20.00
C PHE A 474 -8.82 -61.98 20.41
N ASN A 475 -7.91 -62.24 19.46
CA ASN A 475 -6.61 -62.91 19.67
C ASN A 475 -5.56 -62.48 18.61
N PRO A 476 -4.39 -61.93 19.01
CA PRO A 476 -4.22 -60.95 20.08
C PRO A 476 -4.54 -59.53 19.61
N THR A 477 -4.97 -59.34 18.35
CA THR A 477 -5.23 -58.02 17.75
C THR A 477 -6.72 -57.74 17.56
N THR A 478 -7.11 -56.46 17.72
CA THR A 478 -8.48 -55.99 17.48
C THR A 478 -8.47 -54.55 16.99
N LYS A 479 -9.57 -54.09 16.39
CA LYS A 479 -9.73 -52.72 15.88
C LYS A 479 -10.74 -51.97 16.71
N ILE A 480 -10.38 -50.77 17.18
CA ILE A 480 -11.22 -49.87 17.97
C ILE A 480 -11.54 -48.64 17.13
N ASN A 481 -12.81 -48.48 16.74
CA ASN A 481 -13.25 -47.31 15.99
C ASN A 481 -13.84 -46.24 16.92
N PHE A 482 -13.56 -44.97 16.63
CA PHE A 482 -14.14 -43.85 17.35
C PHE A 482 -14.26 -42.60 16.47
N ALA A 483 -15.15 -41.70 16.85
CA ALA A 483 -15.46 -40.48 16.09
C ALA A 483 -15.21 -39.23 16.95
N VAL A 484 -14.68 -38.19 16.32
CA VAL A 484 -14.37 -36.89 16.91
C VAL A 484 -15.06 -35.81 16.07
N PRO A 485 -16.06 -35.07 16.59
CA PRO A 485 -16.84 -34.10 15.81
C PRO A 485 -16.11 -32.77 15.59
N TYR A 486 -15.15 -32.43 16.44
CA TYR A 486 -14.34 -31.20 16.37
C TYR A 486 -12.99 -31.40 17.04
N ARG A 487 -12.01 -30.54 16.72
CA ARG A 487 -10.64 -30.64 17.24
C ARG A 487 -10.63 -30.73 18.77
N SER A 488 -10.19 -31.88 19.28
CA SER A 488 -10.27 -32.19 20.71
C SER A 488 -9.02 -32.91 21.17
N PHE A 489 -8.61 -32.70 22.41
CA PHE A 489 -7.65 -33.57 23.07
C PHE A 489 -8.35 -34.89 23.42
N VAL A 490 -7.85 -36.00 22.88
CA VAL A 490 -8.47 -37.32 22.97
C VAL A 490 -7.51 -38.28 23.67
N THR A 491 -8.03 -38.96 24.69
CA THR A 491 -7.36 -40.08 25.35
C THR A 491 -8.13 -41.37 25.11
N LEU A 492 -7.44 -42.43 24.69
CA LEU A 492 -7.98 -43.78 24.58
C LEU A 492 -7.07 -44.71 25.37
N LYS A 493 -7.57 -45.26 26.46
CA LYS A 493 -6.78 -46.08 27.40
C LYS A 493 -7.46 -47.42 27.68
N VAL A 494 -6.68 -48.45 27.99
CA VAL A 494 -7.14 -49.79 28.36
C VAL A 494 -6.88 -50.03 29.85
N TYR A 495 -7.83 -50.64 30.54
CA TYR A 495 -7.84 -50.89 31.97
C TYR A 495 -8.18 -52.37 32.26
N ASP A 496 -7.61 -52.92 33.33
CA ASP A 496 -7.99 -54.24 33.85
C ASP A 496 -9.26 -54.20 34.74
N LEU A 497 -9.66 -55.36 35.28
CA LEU A 497 -10.84 -55.50 36.16
C LEU A 497 -10.73 -54.70 37.46
N ASN A 498 -9.52 -54.38 37.91
CA ASN A 498 -9.27 -53.60 39.12
C ASN A 498 -9.21 -52.10 38.81
N GLY A 499 -9.45 -51.69 37.57
CA GLY A 499 -9.38 -50.30 37.13
C GLY A 499 -7.96 -49.78 36.93
N ARG A 500 -6.94 -50.66 36.92
CA ARG A 500 -5.55 -50.24 36.66
C ARG A 500 -5.38 -50.02 35.16
N GLU A 501 -4.81 -48.88 34.78
CA GLU A 501 -4.40 -48.61 33.41
C GLU A 501 -3.30 -49.60 32.99
N VAL A 502 -3.55 -50.35 31.91
CA VAL A 502 -2.61 -51.35 31.36
C VAL A 502 -2.02 -50.92 30.01
N SER A 503 -2.64 -49.96 29.31
CA SER A 503 -2.09 -49.39 28.09
C SER A 503 -2.74 -48.04 27.74
N ALA A 504 -1.96 -47.10 27.22
CA ALA A 504 -2.46 -45.86 26.62
C ALA A 504 -2.31 -45.94 25.09
N LEU A 505 -3.44 -46.02 24.39
CA LEU A 505 -3.49 -46.19 22.93
C LEU A 505 -3.45 -44.85 22.20
N VAL A 506 -4.22 -43.87 22.69
CA VAL A 506 -4.27 -42.51 22.13
C VAL A 506 -4.12 -41.52 23.28
N ASN A 507 -3.31 -40.48 23.07
CA ASN A 507 -3.12 -39.39 24.02
C ASN A 507 -2.66 -38.12 23.27
N ASN A 508 -3.51 -37.57 22.40
CA ASN A 508 -3.14 -36.47 21.50
C ASN A 508 -4.35 -35.62 21.08
N ILE A 509 -4.09 -34.46 20.49
CA ILE A 509 -5.11 -33.64 19.84
C ILE A 509 -5.45 -34.24 18.47
N LEU A 510 -6.71 -34.62 18.27
CA LEU A 510 -7.23 -35.11 16.99
C LEU A 510 -8.15 -34.07 16.34
N GLN A 511 -8.19 -34.05 15.01
CA GLN A 511 -9.09 -33.20 14.23
C GLN A 511 -10.50 -33.83 14.15
N ALA A 512 -11.45 -33.13 13.52
CA ALA A 512 -12.74 -33.74 13.23
C ALA A 512 -12.57 -34.91 12.24
N GLY A 513 -13.14 -36.07 12.55
CA GLY A 513 -13.06 -37.26 11.71
C GLY A 513 -13.39 -38.55 12.44
N THR A 514 -13.37 -39.65 11.68
CA THR A 514 -13.51 -41.00 12.21
C THR A 514 -12.16 -41.71 12.19
N TYR A 515 -11.82 -42.37 13.28
CA TYR A 515 -10.53 -42.99 13.54
C TYR A 515 -10.69 -44.48 13.86
N GLN A 516 -9.66 -45.27 13.53
CA GLN A 516 -9.50 -46.67 13.89
C GLN A 516 -8.15 -46.85 14.56
N TYR A 517 -8.12 -47.43 15.76
CA TYR A 517 -6.90 -47.87 16.41
C TYR A 517 -6.75 -49.38 16.28
N GLU A 518 -5.61 -49.86 15.78
CA GLU A 518 -5.28 -51.29 15.82
C GLU A 518 -4.54 -51.62 17.11
N PHE A 519 -5.21 -52.35 18.00
CA PHE A 519 -4.69 -52.71 19.31
C PHE A 519 -4.14 -54.13 19.30
N ASP A 520 -2.82 -54.26 19.50
CA ASP A 520 -2.14 -55.53 19.77
C ASP A 520 -1.98 -55.74 21.28
N ALA A 521 -2.64 -56.77 21.79
CA ALA A 521 -2.63 -57.15 23.20
C ALA A 521 -1.76 -58.37 23.50
N ALA A 522 -0.79 -58.72 22.64
CA ALA A 522 0.05 -59.90 22.82
C ALA A 522 0.74 -59.96 24.19
N ALA A 523 1.09 -58.81 24.76
CA ALA A 523 1.72 -58.70 26.09
C ALA A 523 0.75 -58.84 27.28
N LEU A 524 -0.57 -58.86 27.06
CA LEU A 524 -1.58 -58.95 28.12
C LEU A 524 -2.05 -60.41 28.32
N PRO A 525 -2.37 -60.86 29.55
CA PRO A 525 -2.97 -62.18 29.77
C PRO A 525 -4.42 -62.25 29.24
N SER A 526 -4.90 -63.46 28.90
CA SER A 526 -6.32 -63.69 28.56
C SER A 526 -7.21 -63.19 29.69
N GLY A 527 -8.31 -62.52 29.34
CA GLY A 527 -9.19 -61.93 30.35
C GLY A 527 -10.11 -60.84 29.80
N THR A 528 -10.85 -60.23 30.71
CA THR A 528 -11.72 -59.10 30.41
C THR A 528 -11.01 -57.80 30.75
N TYR A 529 -11.07 -56.85 29.82
CA TYR A 529 -10.55 -55.50 29.98
C TYR A 529 -11.60 -54.48 29.56
N PHE A 530 -11.34 -53.22 29.90
CA PHE A 530 -12.16 -52.09 29.48
C PHE A 530 -11.30 -51.08 28.75
N TYR A 531 -11.85 -50.44 27.73
CA TYR A 531 -11.20 -49.30 27.08
C TYR A 531 -12.11 -48.09 27.18
N LYS A 532 -11.50 -46.96 27.50
CA LYS A 532 -12.18 -45.67 27.75
C LYS A 532 -11.66 -44.64 26.76
N LEU A 533 -12.58 -44.03 26.01
CA LEU A 533 -12.35 -42.82 25.24
C LEU A 533 -12.78 -41.62 26.09
N GLU A 534 -11.89 -40.67 26.29
CA GLU A 534 -12.11 -39.50 27.14
C GLU A 534 -11.55 -38.23 26.48
N THR A 535 -12.40 -37.19 26.47
CA THR A 535 -12.13 -35.82 26.06
C THR A 535 -12.64 -34.87 27.14
N SER A 536 -12.55 -33.55 26.94
CA SER A 536 -13.11 -32.58 27.91
C SER A 536 -14.63 -32.73 28.10
N ASP A 537 -15.33 -33.11 27.03
CA ASP A 537 -16.80 -33.03 26.96
C ASP A 537 -17.45 -34.40 26.75
N PHE A 538 -16.66 -35.47 26.63
CA PHE A 538 -17.15 -36.81 26.35
C PHE A 538 -16.34 -37.88 27.07
N THR A 539 -17.03 -38.87 27.63
CA THR A 539 -16.43 -40.09 28.15
C THR A 539 -17.29 -41.27 27.75
N SER A 540 -16.66 -42.31 27.20
CA SER A 540 -17.33 -43.58 26.89
C SER A 540 -16.41 -44.75 27.19
N THR A 541 -16.97 -45.81 27.79
CA THR A 541 -16.23 -47.02 28.14
C THR A 541 -16.89 -48.23 27.48
N LYS A 542 -16.07 -49.16 26.98
CA LYS A 542 -16.50 -50.41 26.36
C LYS A 542 -15.65 -51.57 26.86
N LYS A 543 -16.19 -52.78 26.78
CA LYS A 543 -15.54 -54.02 27.23
C LYS A 543 -14.84 -54.71 26.06
N LEU A 544 -13.63 -55.22 26.26
CA LEU A 544 -12.93 -56.11 25.33
C LEU A 544 -12.53 -57.41 26.03
N ILE A 545 -12.63 -58.55 25.34
CA ILE A 545 -12.35 -59.89 25.85
C ILE A 545 -11.20 -60.47 25.04
N LEU A 546 -10.03 -60.63 25.66
CA LEU A 546 -8.85 -61.25 25.06
C LEU A 546 -8.88 -62.76 25.34
N ILE A 547 -8.81 -63.56 24.29
CA ILE A 547 -8.67 -65.02 24.37
C ILE A 547 -7.35 -65.37 23.68
N LYS A 548 -6.46 -66.08 24.36
CA LYS A 548 -5.22 -66.62 23.78
C LYS A 548 -5.39 -68.07 23.39
#